data_AF-A0A3N5Z221-F1
#
_entry.id   AF-A0A3N5Z221-F1
#
_cell.length_a   1.000
_cell.length_b   1.000
_cell.length_c   1.000
_cell.angle_alpha   90.00
_cell.angle_beta   90.00
_cell.angle_gamma   90.00
#
_symmetry.space_group_name_H-M   'P 1'
#
loop_
_entity.id
_entity.type
_entity.pdbx_description
1 polymer ?
#
loop_
_entity_poly.entity_id
_entity_poly.type
_entity_poly.pdbx_seq_one_letter_code
_entity_poly.pdbx_strand_id
1 'polypeptide(L)'
;FDLSRLRYGKVIILADADSDGNHIATLLLTFLYRHMPQLIVRGHVFLAQPPLYRIDIGKETFWAFDDAHRDRVLKQQKPAGRATPEITRFKGLGEMMPKVLWETTLNPKTRRLLRVEIADQIVTDRVINELMGRDASARFRFIMERAEEAEELDV
;
A
#
# COMPACT_ATOMS: atom_id res chain seq x y z
N PHE A 1 13.92 -18.56 -13.63
CA PHE A 1 12.70 -17.79 -13.88
C PHE A 1 12.69 -17.37 -15.34
N ASP A 2 11.62 -17.66 -16.10
CA ASP A 2 11.50 -17.34 -17.52
C ASP A 2 10.36 -16.35 -17.74
N LEU A 3 10.70 -15.14 -18.19
CA LEU A 3 9.72 -14.07 -18.38
C LEU A 3 8.86 -14.27 -19.64
N SER A 4 9.31 -15.05 -20.61
CA SER A 4 8.54 -15.32 -21.84
C SER A 4 7.24 -16.08 -21.55
N ARG A 5 7.18 -16.78 -20.41
CA ARG A 5 6.04 -17.55 -19.94
C ARG A 5 5.15 -16.79 -18.95
N LEU A 6 5.34 -15.48 -18.83
CA LEU A 6 4.56 -14.65 -17.91
C LEU A 6 3.08 -14.66 -18.31
N ARG A 7 2.22 -15.13 -17.39
CA ARG A 7 0.77 -15.19 -17.63
C ARG A 7 0.05 -13.87 -17.41
N TYR A 8 0.62 -13.00 -16.58
CA TYR A 8 0.00 -11.73 -16.17
C TYR A 8 1.01 -10.60 -16.30
N GLY A 9 0.68 -9.57 -17.08
CA GLY A 9 1.56 -8.40 -17.26
C GLY A 9 1.67 -7.50 -16.03
N LYS A 10 0.77 -7.65 -15.05
CA LYS A 10 0.80 -6.93 -13.77
C LYS A 10 0.56 -7.91 -12.62
N VAL A 11 1.45 -7.90 -11.65
CA VAL A 11 1.33 -8.56 -10.36
C VAL A 11 1.04 -7.46 -9.34
N ILE A 12 -0.19 -7.42 -8.85
CA ILE A 12 -0.64 -6.42 -7.89
C ILE A 12 -0.76 -7.11 -6.53
N ILE A 13 0.04 -6.68 -5.56
CA ILE A 13 -0.09 -7.09 -4.16
C ILE A 13 -1.14 -6.18 -3.54
N LEU A 14 -2.23 -6.78 -3.08
CA LEU A 14 -3.32 -6.10 -2.38
C LEU A 14 -3.43 -6.74 -1.00
N ALA A 15 -3.16 -5.95 0.04
CA ALA A 15 -3.23 -6.33 1.43
C ALA A 15 -3.96 -5.24 2.22
N ASP A 16 -4.31 -5.54 3.48
CA ASP A 16 -5.00 -4.60 4.36
C ASP A 16 -4.10 -3.39 4.70
N ALA A 17 -4.73 -2.27 5.05
CA ALA A 17 -4.03 -1.01 5.36
C ALA A 17 -3.52 -0.97 6.81
N ASP A 18 -3.35 -2.13 7.43
CA ASP A 18 -2.91 -2.29 8.81
C ASP A 18 -1.46 -2.85 8.90
N SER A 19 -0.97 -3.05 10.12
CA SER A 19 0.38 -3.56 10.36
C SER A 19 0.59 -4.96 9.78
N ASP A 20 -0.44 -5.81 9.80
CA ASP A 20 -0.36 -7.18 9.31
C ASP A 20 -0.35 -7.22 7.78
N GLY A 21 -1.10 -6.34 7.13
CA GLY A 21 -1.05 -6.14 5.67
C GLY A 21 0.31 -5.66 5.20
N ASN A 22 0.93 -4.72 5.91
CA ASN A 22 2.31 -4.27 5.64
C ASN A 22 3.33 -5.40 5.82
N HIS A 23 3.16 -6.24 6.83
CA HIS A 23 4.01 -7.41 7.04
C HIS A 23 3.88 -8.42 5.89
N ILE A 24 2.65 -8.76 5.47
CA ILE A 24 2.40 -9.65 4.32
C ILE A 24 2.99 -9.07 3.03
N ALA A 25 2.81 -7.78 2.77
CA ALA A 25 3.37 -7.12 1.61
C ALA A 25 4.90 -7.23 1.60
N THR A 26 5.55 -6.99 2.75
CA THR A 26 7.01 -7.10 2.90
C THR A 26 7.52 -8.53 2.63
N LEU A 27 6.80 -9.54 3.13
CA LEU A 27 7.12 -10.95 2.87
C LEU A 27 7.02 -11.29 1.38
N LEU A 28 5.96 -10.86 0.71
CA LEU A 28 5.75 -11.10 -0.72
C LEU A 28 6.79 -10.36 -1.57
N LEU A 29 7.10 -9.11 -1.23
CA LEU A 29 8.15 -8.34 -1.90
C LEU A 29 9.51 -8.99 -1.74
N THR A 30 9.84 -9.47 -0.55
CA THR A 30 11.07 -10.23 -0.28
C THR A 30 11.14 -11.49 -1.13
N PHE A 31 10.05 -12.25 -1.20
CA PHE A 31 9.96 -13.45 -2.02
C PHE A 31 10.18 -13.13 -3.52
N LEU A 32 9.49 -12.12 -4.04
CA LEU A 32 9.63 -11.69 -5.43
C LEU A 32 11.06 -11.21 -5.71
N TYR A 33 11.65 -10.44 -4.82
CA TYR A 33 13.01 -9.95 -4.96
C TYR A 33 14.04 -11.09 -4.96
N ARG A 34 13.91 -12.07 -4.06
CA ARG A 34 14.86 -13.18 -3.94
C ARG A 34 14.77 -14.19 -5.08
N HIS A 35 13.55 -14.49 -5.55
CA HIS A 35 13.33 -15.59 -6.50
C HIS A 35 13.00 -15.14 -7.92
N MET A 36 12.45 -13.92 -8.09
CA MET A 36 11.97 -13.39 -9.36
C MET A 36 12.28 -11.89 -9.53
N PRO A 37 13.54 -11.43 -9.28
CA PRO A 37 13.86 -10.00 -9.29
C PRO A 37 13.56 -9.32 -10.63
N GLN A 38 13.62 -10.08 -11.73
CA GLN A 38 13.29 -9.62 -13.07
C GLN A 38 11.85 -9.12 -13.22
N LEU A 39 10.91 -9.58 -12.38
CA LEU A 39 9.54 -9.03 -12.35
C LEU A 39 9.53 -7.59 -11.84
N ILE A 40 10.35 -7.28 -10.84
CA ILE A 40 10.45 -5.95 -10.26
C ILE A 40 11.20 -5.03 -11.22
N VAL A 41 12.37 -5.47 -11.72
CA VAL A 41 13.21 -4.70 -12.66
C VAL A 41 12.45 -4.32 -13.92
N ARG A 42 11.58 -5.19 -14.43
CA ARG A 42 10.75 -4.91 -15.63
C ARG A 42 9.44 -4.19 -15.32
N GLY A 43 9.22 -3.78 -14.08
CA GLY A 43 8.08 -2.96 -13.68
C GLY A 43 6.73 -3.68 -13.71
N HIS A 44 6.72 -5.00 -13.45
CA HIS A 44 5.50 -5.80 -13.40
C HIS A 44 4.86 -5.87 -12.00
N VAL A 45 5.58 -5.45 -10.95
CA VAL A 45 5.12 -5.57 -9.55
C VAL A 45 4.57 -4.23 -9.06
N PHE A 46 3.39 -4.29 -8.44
CA PHE A 46 2.67 -3.13 -7.92
C PHE A 46 2.13 -3.41 -6.52
N LEU A 47 2.04 -2.37 -5.69
CA LEU A 47 1.25 -2.37 -4.46
C LEU A 47 -0.06 -1.61 -4.73
N ALA A 48 -1.19 -2.22 -4.42
CA ALA A 48 -2.47 -1.51 -4.41
C ALA A 48 -2.64 -0.75 -3.09
N GLN A 49 -3.12 0.50 -3.18
CA GLN A 49 -3.43 1.31 -2.01
C GLN A 49 -4.95 1.41 -1.83
N PRO A 50 -5.56 0.62 -0.94
CA PRO A 50 -6.97 0.80 -0.58
C PRO A 50 -7.20 2.11 0.18
N PRO A 51 -8.41 2.70 0.09
CA PRO A 51 -8.75 3.89 0.86
C PRO A 51 -8.88 3.53 2.34
N LEU A 52 -8.39 4.44 3.20
CA LEU A 52 -8.53 4.35 4.65
C LEU A 52 -9.88 4.89 5.12
N TYR A 53 -10.47 5.84 4.37
CA TYR A 53 -11.72 6.50 4.72
C TYR A 53 -12.72 6.56 3.56
N ARG A 54 -14.00 6.36 3.88
CA ARG A 54 -15.15 6.82 3.11
C ARG A 54 -15.71 8.07 3.76
N ILE A 55 -15.98 9.09 2.96
CA ILE A 55 -16.53 10.36 3.41
C ILE A 55 -17.79 10.62 2.59
N ASP A 56 -18.96 10.51 3.22
CA ASP A 56 -20.25 10.75 2.59
C ASP A 56 -20.76 12.15 2.98
N ILE A 57 -21.01 13.01 1.99
CA ILE A 57 -21.53 14.38 2.18
C ILE A 57 -22.81 14.52 1.35
N GLY A 58 -23.95 14.38 2.02
CA GLY A 58 -25.26 14.42 1.37
C GLY A 58 -25.47 13.23 0.42
N LYS A 59 -25.28 13.44 -0.89
CA LYS A 59 -25.40 12.40 -1.92
C LYS A 59 -24.06 12.02 -2.57
N GLU A 60 -22.99 12.71 -2.21
CA GLU A 60 -21.67 12.50 -2.79
C GLU A 60 -20.80 11.66 -1.84
N THR A 61 -20.05 10.72 -2.42
CA THR A 61 -19.10 9.87 -1.69
C THR A 61 -17.69 10.17 -2.16
N PHE A 62 -16.80 10.42 -1.20
CA PHE A 62 -15.39 10.68 -1.41
C PHE A 62 -14.55 9.63 -0.68
N TRP A 63 -13.35 9.36 -1.20
CA TRP A 63 -12.43 8.38 -0.64
C TRP A 63 -11.12 9.06 -0.27
N ALA A 64 -10.62 8.77 0.94
CA ALA A 64 -9.31 9.24 1.37
C ALA A 64 -8.39 8.06 1.74
N PHE A 65 -7.10 8.23 1.49
CA PHE A 65 -6.07 7.18 1.63
C PHE A 65 -5.22 7.35 2.89
N ASP A 66 -5.22 8.55 3.45
CA ASP A 66 -4.47 8.97 4.62
C ASP A 66 -5.24 10.08 5.34
N ASP A 67 -4.81 10.42 6.57
CA ASP A 67 -5.45 11.46 7.38
C ASP A 67 -5.38 12.85 6.73
N ALA A 68 -4.24 13.19 6.11
CA ALA A 68 -4.06 14.47 5.44
C ALA A 68 -4.98 14.62 4.20
N HIS A 69 -5.23 13.53 3.47
CA HIS A 69 -6.14 13.49 2.35
C HIS A 69 -7.59 13.61 2.83
N ARG A 70 -7.97 12.94 3.93
CA ARG A 70 -9.29 13.12 4.55
C ARG A 70 -9.52 14.60 4.88
N ASP A 71 -8.57 15.23 5.54
CA ASP A 71 -8.70 16.63 5.96
C ASP A 71 -8.75 17.58 4.76
N ARG A 72 -8.00 17.29 3.68
CA ARG A 72 -8.10 18.02 2.40
C ARG A 72 -9.49 17.86 1.78
N VAL A 73 -10.04 16.65 1.71
CA VAL A 73 -11.37 16.40 1.17
C VAL A 73 -12.43 17.16 1.99
N LEU A 74 -12.37 17.10 3.32
CA LEU A 74 -13.30 17.81 4.20
C LEU A 74 -13.21 19.34 4.06
N LYS A 75 -12.02 19.89 3.79
CA LYS A 75 -11.84 21.34 3.56
C LYS A 75 -12.34 21.78 2.18
N GLN A 76 -12.12 20.96 1.15
CA GLN A 76 -12.50 21.27 -0.24
C GLN A 76 -14.01 21.11 -0.44
N GLN A 77 -14.58 20.04 0.10
CA GLN A 77 -16.00 19.72 0.01
C GLN A 77 -16.74 20.37 1.17
N LYS A 78 -16.83 21.72 1.13
CA LYS A 78 -17.72 22.43 2.06
C LYS A 78 -19.16 22.01 1.73
N PRO A 79 -19.93 21.50 2.68
CA PRO A 79 -21.30 21.08 2.42
C PRO A 79 -22.08 22.26 1.85
N ALA A 80 -22.70 22.07 0.68
CA ALA A 80 -23.70 22.99 0.16
C ALA A 80 -24.93 22.93 1.09
N GLY A 81 -24.90 23.69 2.19
CA GLY A 81 -25.94 23.72 3.22
C GLY A 81 -25.57 22.99 4.50
N ARG A 82 -26.57 22.38 5.17
CA ARG A 82 -26.49 21.82 6.53
C ARG A 82 -26.08 20.34 6.59
N ALA A 83 -25.51 19.80 5.50
CA ALA A 83 -25.14 18.40 5.42
C ALA A 83 -23.89 18.12 6.28
N THR A 84 -24.04 17.27 7.29
CA THR A 84 -22.93 16.83 8.13
C THR A 84 -22.17 15.71 7.41
N PRO A 85 -20.84 15.78 7.27
CA PRO A 85 -20.04 14.69 6.72
C PRO A 85 -20.13 13.43 7.61
N GLU A 86 -20.45 12.29 7.00
CA GLU A 86 -20.35 10.98 7.64
C GLU A 86 -19.03 10.32 7.22
N ILE A 87 -18.19 9.97 8.20
CA ILE A 87 -16.85 9.42 7.95
C ILE A 87 -16.81 7.98 8.45
N THR A 88 -16.54 7.04 7.54
CA THR A 88 -16.29 5.63 7.88
C THR A 88 -14.83 5.32 7.64
N ARG A 89 -14.16 4.72 8.63
CA ARG A 89 -12.77 4.23 8.50
C ARG A 89 -12.79 2.74 8.21
N PHE A 90 -12.01 2.30 7.22
CA PHE A 90 -11.77 0.88 6.94
C PHE A 90 -10.47 0.46 7.60
N LYS A 91 -10.47 -0.67 8.29
CA LYS A 91 -9.23 -1.26 8.83
C LYS A 91 -8.67 -2.35 7.91
N GLY A 92 -9.57 -3.14 7.33
CA GLY A 92 -9.21 -4.23 6.42
C GLY A 92 -10.10 -4.30 5.18
N LEU A 93 -9.62 -4.99 4.16
CA LEU A 93 -10.34 -5.19 2.90
C LEU A 93 -11.63 -6.00 3.10
N GLY A 94 -11.67 -6.86 4.11
CA GLY A 94 -12.86 -7.66 4.46
C GLY A 94 -14.04 -6.84 4.97
N GLU A 95 -13.81 -5.59 5.40
CA GLU A 95 -14.86 -4.66 5.82
C GLU A 95 -15.53 -3.95 4.63
N MET A 96 -14.94 -4.06 3.43
CA MET A 96 -15.45 -3.42 2.22
C MET A 96 -16.45 -4.32 1.50
N MET A 97 -17.62 -3.77 1.16
CA MET A 97 -18.53 -4.43 0.25
C MET A 97 -17.88 -4.62 -1.13
N PRO A 98 -18.17 -5.70 -1.89
CA PRO A 98 -17.53 -5.98 -3.17
C PRO A 98 -17.59 -4.83 -4.19
N LYS A 99 -18.69 -4.07 -4.20
CA LYS A 99 -18.85 -2.89 -5.06
C LYS A 99 -17.85 -1.78 -4.70
N VAL A 100 -17.68 -1.52 -3.40
CA VAL A 100 -16.71 -0.53 -2.90
C VAL A 100 -15.30 -0.98 -3.22
N LEU A 101 -14.97 -2.25 -2.97
CA LEU A 101 -13.66 -2.81 -3.32
C LEU A 101 -13.37 -2.66 -4.83
N TRP A 102 -14.35 -2.96 -5.68
CA TRP A 102 -14.21 -2.75 -7.12
C TRP A 102 -13.93 -1.29 -7.47
N GLU A 103 -14.76 -0.37 -6.98
CA GLU A 103 -14.67 1.06 -7.31
C GLU A 103 -13.37 1.71 -6.82
N THR A 104 -12.78 1.20 -5.75
CA THR A 104 -11.65 1.84 -5.06
C THR A 104 -10.30 1.19 -5.38
N THR A 105 -10.21 -0.15 -5.40
CA THR A 105 -8.92 -0.85 -5.48
C THR A 105 -8.72 -1.66 -6.76
N LEU A 106 -9.80 -2.20 -7.34
CA LEU A 106 -9.68 -3.13 -8.47
C LEU A 106 -9.88 -2.46 -9.84
N ASN A 107 -10.78 -1.47 -9.91
CA ASN A 107 -11.14 -0.80 -11.16
C ASN A 107 -9.92 -0.06 -11.76
N PRO A 108 -9.47 -0.42 -12.98
CA PRO A 108 -8.30 0.19 -13.62
C PRO A 108 -8.37 1.70 -13.81
N LYS A 109 -9.56 2.29 -13.82
CA LYS A 109 -9.77 3.73 -14.02
C LYS A 109 -9.60 4.56 -12.75
N THR A 110 -9.84 3.96 -11.58
CA THR A 110 -9.93 4.67 -10.30
C THR A 110 -8.92 4.18 -9.28
N ARG A 111 -8.39 2.96 -9.43
CA ARG A 111 -7.42 2.38 -8.49
C ARG A 111 -6.11 3.17 -8.44
N ARG A 112 -5.53 3.25 -7.25
CA ARG A 112 -4.19 3.77 -7.01
C ARG A 112 -3.21 2.60 -6.86
N LEU A 113 -2.21 2.56 -7.73
CA LEU A 113 -1.15 1.55 -7.70
C LEU A 113 0.21 2.25 -7.54
N LEU A 114 1.01 1.78 -6.60
CA LEU A 114 2.43 2.12 -6.52
C LEU A 114 3.24 1.08 -7.28
N ARG A 115 4.07 1.52 -8.23
CA ARG A 115 4.98 0.61 -8.93
C ARG A 115 6.21 0.35 -8.06
N VAL A 116 6.58 -0.91 -7.88
CA VAL A 116 7.75 -1.31 -7.10
C VAL A 116 8.98 -1.24 -7.99
N GLU A 117 10.03 -0.58 -7.51
CA GLU A 117 11.30 -0.41 -8.21
C GLU A 117 12.48 -0.71 -7.29
N ILE A 118 13.60 -1.16 -7.87
CA ILE A 118 14.86 -1.35 -7.17
C ILE A 118 15.76 -0.19 -7.58
N ALA A 119 15.91 0.80 -6.69
CA ALA A 119 16.76 1.97 -6.95
C ALA A 119 18.25 1.60 -6.86
N ASP A 120 18.64 0.89 -5.81
CA ASP A 120 20.00 0.40 -5.58
C ASP A 120 19.93 -1.05 -5.11
N GLN A 121 20.52 -1.96 -5.88
CA GLN A 121 20.50 -3.39 -5.60
C GLN A 121 21.32 -3.76 -4.36
N ILE A 122 22.46 -3.10 -4.13
CA ILE A 122 23.36 -3.38 -3.00
C ILE A 122 22.66 -2.98 -1.70
N VAL A 123 22.10 -1.77 -1.67
CA VAL A 123 21.36 -1.27 -0.50
C VAL A 123 20.15 -2.16 -0.23
N THR A 124 19.40 -2.50 -1.27
CA THR A 124 18.21 -3.36 -1.16
C THR A 124 18.57 -4.75 -0.62
N ASP A 125 19.65 -5.37 -1.11
CA ASP A 125 20.12 -6.67 -0.63
C ASP A 125 20.49 -6.63 0.85
N ARG A 126 21.18 -5.58 1.28
CA ARG A 126 21.56 -5.38 2.69
C ARG A 126 20.31 -5.26 3.57
N VAL A 127 19.39 -4.36 3.23
CA VAL A 127 18.17 -4.11 4.02
C VAL A 127 17.31 -5.37 4.11
N ILE A 128 17.12 -6.09 3.01
CA ILE A 128 16.35 -7.35 3.03
C ILE A 128 17.06 -8.41 3.88
N ASN A 129 18.39 -8.49 3.86
CA ASN A 129 19.12 -9.42 4.72
C ASN A 129 19.04 -9.06 6.21
N GLU A 130 19.11 -7.78 6.56
CA GLU A 130 19.01 -7.30 7.93
C GLU A 130 17.60 -7.53 8.51
N LEU A 131 16.55 -7.25 7.72
CA LEU A 131 15.17 -7.42 8.16
C LEU A 131 14.68 -8.87 8.10
N MET A 132 15.00 -9.60 7.02
CA MET A 132 14.41 -10.92 6.72
C MET A 132 15.39 -12.08 6.87
N GLY A 133 16.62 -11.80 7.33
CA GLY A 133 17.65 -12.80 7.56
C GLY A 133 17.49 -13.58 8.86
N ARG A 134 18.38 -14.55 9.05
CA ARG A 134 18.40 -15.43 10.23
C ARG A 134 18.94 -14.75 11.49
N ASP A 135 19.71 -13.67 11.34
CA ASP A 135 20.29 -12.94 12.47
C ASP A 135 19.25 -12.02 13.12
N ALA A 136 18.73 -12.46 14.28
CA ALA A 136 17.76 -11.69 15.05
C ALA A 136 18.37 -10.40 15.65
N SER A 137 19.68 -10.40 15.96
CA SER A 137 20.35 -9.25 16.56
C SER A 137 20.55 -8.13 15.53
N ALA A 138 20.85 -8.47 14.27
CA ALA A 138 20.89 -7.50 13.18
C ALA A 138 19.53 -6.82 12.97
N ARG A 139 18.45 -7.61 12.90
CA ARG A 139 17.09 -7.08 12.79
C ARG A 139 16.73 -6.16 13.96
N PHE A 140 17.05 -6.58 15.18
CA PHE A 140 16.77 -5.77 16.38
C PHE A 140 17.46 -4.42 16.33
N ARG A 141 18.77 -4.38 16.01
CA ARG A 141 19.51 -3.13 15.87
C ARG A 141 18.91 -2.23 14.80
N PHE A 142 18.62 -2.79 13.62
CA PHE A 142 18.02 -2.05 12.52
C PHE A 142 16.71 -1.37 12.94
N ILE A 143 15.81 -2.10 13.59
CA ILE A 143 14.53 -1.56 14.05
C ILE A 143 14.75 -0.46 15.09
N MET A 144 15.60 -0.69 16.08
CA MET A 144 15.84 0.29 17.15
C MET A 144 16.50 1.57 16.65
N GLU A 145 17.40 1.48 15.68
CA GLU A 145 18.09 2.65 15.11
C GLU A 145 17.20 3.47 14.17
N ARG A 146 16.19 2.84 13.55
CA ARG A 146 15.40 3.46 12.46
C ARG A 146 13.92 3.68 12.80
N ALA A 147 13.44 3.17 13.92
CA ALA A 147 12.02 3.28 14.30
C ALA A 147 11.57 4.75 14.43
N GLU A 148 12.43 5.64 14.93
CA GLU A 148 12.11 7.07 15.06
C GLU A 148 12.04 7.78 13.70
N GLU A 149 12.83 7.35 12.72
CA GLU A 149 12.81 7.89 11.34
C GLU A 149 11.55 7.47 10.57
N ALA A 150 10.85 6.42 11.01
CA ALA A 150 9.70 5.87 10.30
C ALA A 150 8.47 6.80 10.30
N GLU A 151 8.32 7.66 11.31
CA GLU A 151 7.22 8.64 11.37
C GLU A 151 7.34 9.75 10.31
N GLU A 152 8.55 10.01 9.79
CA GLU A 152 8.79 11.05 8.79
C GLU A 152 8.66 10.56 7.33
N LEU A 153 8.47 9.26 7.12
CA LEU A 153 8.49 8.61 5.80
C LEU A 153 7.11 8.47 5.14
N ASP A 154 6.06 9.12 5.64
CA ASP A 154 4.71 9.00 5.10
C ASP A 154 4.63 9.32 3.58
N VAL A 155 4.16 8.34 2.78
CA VAL A 155 3.94 8.37 1.31
C VAL A 155 2.46 8.35 0.94
#